data_AF-A0A9W6S3U3-F1
#
_entry.id   AF-A0A9W6S3U3-F1
#
_cell.length_a   1.000
_cell.length_b   1.000
_cell.length_c   1.000
_cell.angle_alpha   90.00
_cell.angle_beta   90.00
_cell.angle_gamma   90.00
#
_symmetry.space_group_name_H-M   'P 1'
#
loop_
_entity.id
_entity.type
_entity.pdbx_description
1 polymer ?
#
loop_
_entity_poly.entity_id
_entity_poly.type
_entity_poly.pdbx_seq_one_letter_code
_entity_poly.pdbx_strand_id
1 'polypeptide(L)'
;MPLTTRTHPPTGTFPETGAWGRIFSYWEDSSAALVAPILSAWLHDVAMGLSLALRVDRGEILTVRAEGKAPILTALDARFNADAEVAAAAQDLPDTAYMADLRNFCYPTQVPFQSRDLRSDATYRRLRSGEFLVALPTP
;
A
#
# COMPACT_ATOMS: atom_id res chain seq x y z
N MET A 1 3.92 -10.57 -41.45
CA MET A 1 3.21 -10.54 -40.16
C MET A 1 4.08 -9.80 -39.16
N PRO A 2 3.68 -8.63 -38.62
CA PRO A 2 4.48 -7.97 -37.60
C PRO A 2 4.12 -8.52 -36.21
N LEU A 3 5.15 -8.78 -35.42
CA LEU A 3 5.06 -9.19 -34.01
C LEU A 3 4.57 -8.01 -33.17
N THR A 4 3.45 -8.22 -32.48
CA THR A 4 2.85 -7.27 -31.54
C THR A 4 3.81 -7.03 -30.37
N THR A 5 4.31 -5.79 -30.24
CA THR A 5 5.07 -5.36 -29.08
C THR A 5 4.13 -5.32 -27.88
N ARG A 6 4.29 -6.26 -26.96
CA ARG A 6 3.54 -6.33 -25.71
C ARG A 6 4.12 -5.27 -24.76
N THR A 7 3.46 -4.11 -24.66
CA THR A 7 3.80 -3.07 -23.68
C THR A 7 3.48 -3.60 -22.28
N HIS A 8 4.54 -3.96 -21.54
CA HIS A 8 4.45 -4.18 -20.09
C HIS A 8 4.07 -2.86 -19.41
N PRO A 9 3.11 -2.85 -18.45
CA PRO A 9 2.85 -1.66 -17.66
C PRO A 9 4.05 -1.39 -16.72
N PRO A 10 4.44 -0.13 -16.49
CA PRO A 10 5.57 0.22 -15.64
C PRO A 10 5.32 -0.26 -14.22
N THR A 11 6.13 -1.23 -13.80
CA THR A 11 6.04 -1.89 -12.51
C THR A 11 6.81 -1.06 -11.49
N GLY A 12 6.10 -0.24 -10.71
CA GLY A 12 6.37 0.10 -9.31
C GLY A 12 7.77 0.52 -8.83
N THR A 13 8.73 0.78 -9.71
CA THR A 13 10.10 1.15 -9.38
C THR A 13 10.50 2.33 -10.25
N PHE A 14 11.22 3.29 -9.68
CA PHE A 14 12.07 4.17 -10.45
C PHE A 14 13.45 3.50 -10.51
N PRO A 15 13.69 2.55 -11.44
CA PRO A 15 15.00 1.87 -11.53
C PRO A 15 16.14 2.87 -11.72
N GLU A 16 15.85 4.06 -12.26
CA GLU A 16 16.82 5.11 -12.56
C GLU A 16 17.33 5.87 -11.32
N THR A 17 16.65 5.77 -10.17
CA THR A 17 17.08 6.43 -8.92
C THR A 17 17.49 5.46 -7.82
N GLY A 18 17.15 4.17 -7.94
CA GLY A 18 17.38 3.17 -6.88
C GLY A 18 16.59 3.41 -5.59
N ALA A 19 15.70 4.41 -5.56
CA ALA A 19 14.88 4.72 -4.39
C ALA A 19 13.64 3.80 -4.36
N TRP A 20 13.54 2.99 -3.30
CA TRP A 20 12.46 1.99 -3.14
C TRP A 20 11.08 2.60 -2.80
N GLY A 21 11.02 3.90 -2.49
CA GLY A 21 9.80 4.59 -2.08
C GLY A 21 9.20 4.04 -0.78
N ARG A 22 7.91 4.28 -0.56
CA ARG A 22 7.16 3.80 0.61
C ARG A 22 7.08 2.26 0.63
N ILE A 23 7.22 1.66 1.80
CA ILE A 23 7.24 0.22 2.01
C ILE A 23 5.89 -0.27 2.52
N PHE A 24 5.43 -1.38 1.94
CA PHE A 24 4.13 -1.97 2.24
C PHE A 24 4.27 -3.45 2.57
N SER A 25 3.46 -3.93 3.51
CA SER A 25 3.18 -5.36 3.70
C SER A 25 1.82 -5.70 3.09
N TYR A 26 1.68 -6.92 2.58
CA TYR A 26 0.46 -7.44 1.96
C TYR A 26 0.10 -8.78 2.59
N TRP A 27 -1.18 -9.04 2.77
CA TRP A 27 -1.68 -10.25 3.42
C TRP A 27 -2.68 -11.00 2.53
N GLU A 28 -2.94 -12.26 2.86
CA GLU A 28 -3.84 -13.17 2.14
C GLU A 28 -5.31 -12.76 2.20
N ASP A 29 -5.71 -11.97 3.19
CA ASP A 29 -7.08 -11.46 3.34
C ASP A 29 -7.35 -10.19 2.52
N SER A 30 -6.45 -9.88 1.57
CA SER A 30 -6.46 -8.63 0.82
C SER A 30 -6.26 -7.37 1.69
N SER A 31 -5.72 -7.48 2.90
CA SER A 31 -5.23 -6.31 3.63
C SER A 31 -3.81 -5.91 3.22
N ALA A 32 -3.54 -4.63 3.37
CA ALA A 32 -2.20 -4.08 3.23
C ALA A 32 -1.90 -3.12 4.38
N ALA A 33 -0.63 -2.85 4.63
CA ALA A 33 -0.21 -1.80 5.56
C ALA A 33 0.97 -1.01 5.00
N LEU A 34 0.95 0.31 5.20
CA LEU A 34 2.12 1.17 5.06
C LEU A 34 2.99 0.98 6.31
N VAL A 35 4.12 0.29 6.16
CA VAL A 35 4.97 -0.11 7.29
C VAL A 35 6.17 0.80 7.49
N ALA A 36 6.63 1.50 6.45
CA ALA A 36 7.72 2.45 6.57
C ALA A 36 7.75 3.45 5.40
N PRO A 37 8.34 4.64 5.58
CA PRO A 37 8.46 5.63 4.51
C PRO A 37 9.51 5.24 3.46
N ILE A 38 10.53 4.48 3.84
CA ILE A 38 11.64 4.01 2.99
C ILE A 38 12.22 2.68 3.51
N LEU A 39 13.00 1.99 2.68
CA LEU A 39 13.58 0.67 3.00
C LEU A 39 14.48 0.69 4.26
N SER A 40 15.34 1.70 4.41
CA SER A 40 16.26 1.76 5.56
C SER A 40 15.52 1.93 6.89
N ALA A 41 14.43 2.71 6.90
CA ALA A 41 13.56 2.85 8.07
C ALA A 41 12.89 1.51 8.40
N TRP A 42 12.39 0.79 7.39
CA TRP A 42 11.82 -0.54 7.59
C TRP A 42 12.82 -1.53 8.19
N LEU A 43 14.05 -1.59 7.66
CA LEU A 43 15.09 -2.47 8.18
C LEU A 43 15.47 -2.12 9.63
N HIS A 44 15.50 -0.83 9.97
CA HIS A 44 15.69 -0.38 11.34
C HIS A 44 14.55 -0.84 12.26
N ASP A 45 13.30 -0.69 11.83
CA ASP A 45 12.12 -1.13 12.58
C ASP A 45 12.10 -2.65 12.78
N VAL A 46 12.54 -3.44 11.80
CA VAL A 46 12.70 -4.90 11.94
C VAL A 46 13.76 -5.25 12.99
N ALA A 47 14.92 -4.58 12.98
CA ALA A 47 15.97 -4.79 13.97
C ALA A 47 15.51 -4.41 15.38
N MET A 48 14.76 -3.31 15.50
CA MET A 48 14.10 -2.89 16.74
C MET A 48 13.07 -3.93 17.20
N GLY A 49 12.23 -4.43 16.29
CA GLY A 49 11.25 -5.47 16.57
C GLY A 49 11.88 -6.76 17.10
N LEU A 50 12.98 -7.21 16.51
CA LEU A 50 13.72 -8.38 17.01
C LEU A 50 14.29 -8.13 18.41
N SER A 51 14.86 -6.95 18.64
CA SER A 51 15.41 -6.57 19.96
C SER A 51 14.31 -6.53 21.03
N LEU A 52 13.13 -6.03 20.66
CA LEU A 52 11.94 -6.01 21.52
C LEU A 52 11.42 -7.42 21.79
N ALA A 53 11.34 -8.29 20.78
CA ALA A 53 10.94 -9.68 20.95
C ALA A 53 11.85 -10.43 21.95
N LEU A 54 13.17 -10.24 21.85
CA LEU A 54 14.14 -10.81 22.79
C LEU A 54 13.99 -10.27 24.22
N ARG A 55 13.48 -9.05 24.39
CA ARG A 55 13.17 -8.49 25.72
C ARG A 55 11.90 -9.08 26.30
N VAL A 56 10.86 -9.25 25.48
CA VAL A 56 9.61 -9.91 25.88
C VAL A 56 9.87 -11.36 26.29
N ASP A 57 10.70 -12.09 25.54
CA ASP A 57 11.12 -13.46 25.87
C ASP A 57 11.78 -13.55 27.28
N ARG A 58 12.42 -12.47 27.72
CA ARG A 58 13.01 -12.33 29.06
C ARG A 58 12.04 -11.83 30.13
N GLY A 59 10.75 -11.70 29.80
CA GLY A 59 9.68 -11.33 30.72
C GLY A 59 9.36 -9.83 30.78
N GLU A 60 9.86 -9.02 29.84
CA GLU A 60 9.49 -7.60 29.79
C GLU A 60 8.12 -7.37 29.13
N ILE A 61 7.31 -6.47 29.69
CA ILE A 61 6.02 -6.08 29.13
C ILE A 61 6.20 -4.86 28.24
N LEU A 62 5.75 -4.97 26.99
CA LEU A 62 5.76 -3.86 26.04
C LEU A 62 4.35 -3.28 25.86
N THR A 63 4.28 -1.96 25.70
CA THR A 63 3.05 -1.29 25.26
C THR A 63 3.13 -1.07 23.76
N VAL A 64 2.18 -1.64 23.02
CA VAL A 64 2.08 -1.47 21.57
C VAL A 64 1.25 -0.22 21.28
N ARG A 65 1.72 0.61 20.34
CA ARG A 65 0.99 1.78 19.90
C ARG A 65 -0.10 1.36 18.90
N ALA A 66 -1.28 1.96 18.99
CA ALA A 66 -2.34 1.75 18.01
C ALA A 66 -1.90 2.24 16.63
N GLU A 67 -2.18 1.43 15.61
CA GLU A 67 -1.91 1.75 14.20
C GLU A 67 -2.99 2.68 13.64
N GLY A 68 -2.59 3.58 12.74
CA GLY A 68 -3.56 4.37 11.97
C GLY A 68 -4.33 3.49 10.99
N LYS A 69 -5.54 3.90 10.59
CA LYS A 69 -6.31 3.21 9.55
C LYS A 69 -6.67 4.20 8.45
N ALA A 70 -6.21 3.92 7.22
CA ALA A 70 -6.53 4.75 6.07
C ALA A 70 -7.94 4.43 5.55
N PRO A 71 -8.73 5.46 5.17
CA PRO A 71 -9.99 5.25 4.48
C PRO A 71 -9.75 4.70 3.07
N ILE A 72 -10.75 3.99 2.56
CA ILE A 72 -10.73 3.40 1.23
C ILE A 72 -11.90 3.96 0.42
N LEU A 73 -11.62 4.31 -0.83
CA LEU A 73 -12.58 4.74 -1.83
C LEU A 73 -12.69 3.69 -2.93
N THR A 74 -13.88 3.58 -3.55
CA THR A 74 -13.95 2.93 -4.87
C THR A 74 -13.26 3.84 -5.88
N ALA A 75 -12.76 3.28 -6.99
CA ALA A 75 -12.23 4.08 -8.09
C ALA A 75 -13.28 5.07 -8.61
N LEU A 76 -14.55 4.67 -8.68
CA LEU A 76 -15.64 5.54 -9.10
C LEU A 76 -15.80 6.76 -8.18
N ASP A 77 -15.88 6.54 -6.86
CA ASP A 77 -15.99 7.63 -5.88
C ASP A 77 -14.76 8.54 -5.92
N ALA A 78 -13.57 7.94 -6.09
CA ALA A 78 -12.32 8.67 -6.15
C ALA A 78 -12.25 9.61 -7.37
N ARG A 79 -12.76 9.21 -8.53
CA ARG A 79 -12.80 10.08 -9.73
C ARG A 79 -13.66 11.33 -9.55
N PHE A 80 -14.69 11.26 -8.71
CA PHE A 80 -15.55 12.40 -8.38
C PHE A 80 -15.15 13.11 -7.08
N ASN A 81 -13.96 12.80 -6.54
CA ASN A 81 -13.47 13.45 -5.33
C ASN A 81 -13.16 14.94 -5.60
N ALA A 82 -13.44 15.79 -4.61
CA ALA A 82 -13.13 17.22 -4.68
C ALA A 82 -11.61 17.50 -4.74
N ASP A 83 -10.80 16.59 -4.22
CA ASP A 83 -9.35 16.64 -4.36
C ASP A 83 -8.93 16.17 -5.76
N ALA A 84 -8.41 17.11 -6.56
CA ALA A 84 -7.99 16.87 -7.93
C ALA A 84 -6.88 15.81 -8.05
N GLU A 85 -6.04 15.63 -7.04
CA GLU A 85 -5.00 14.60 -7.07
C GLU A 85 -5.58 13.20 -6.87
N VAL A 86 -6.57 13.06 -5.98
CA VAL A 86 -7.32 11.82 -5.78
C VAL A 86 -8.08 11.46 -7.06
N ALA A 87 -8.77 12.43 -7.66
CA ALA A 87 -9.49 12.24 -8.92
C ALA A 87 -8.55 11.82 -10.06
N ALA A 88 -7.42 12.51 -10.22
CA ALA A 88 -6.43 12.19 -11.23
C ALA A 88 -5.80 10.80 -11.03
N ALA A 89 -5.53 10.39 -9.78
CA ALA A 89 -4.99 9.05 -9.48
C ALA A 89 -5.98 7.92 -9.83
N ALA A 90 -7.29 8.20 -9.81
CA ALA A 90 -8.34 7.23 -10.09
C ALA A 90 -8.80 7.16 -11.56
N GLN A 91 -8.35 8.10 -12.40
CA GLN A 91 -8.86 8.29 -13.76
C GLN A 91 -8.77 7.03 -14.63
N ASP A 92 -7.65 6.29 -14.54
CA ASP A 92 -7.36 5.10 -15.36
C ASP A 92 -7.57 3.78 -14.61
N LEU A 93 -8.17 3.81 -13.43
CA LEU A 93 -8.49 2.59 -12.67
C LEU A 93 -9.76 1.94 -13.24
N PRO A 94 -9.94 0.62 -13.17
CA PRO A 94 -11.25 0.02 -13.43
C PRO A 94 -12.23 0.37 -12.30
N ASP A 95 -13.54 0.39 -12.59
CA ASP A 95 -14.57 0.76 -11.60
C ASP A 95 -14.60 -0.17 -10.38
N THR A 96 -14.14 -1.40 -10.55
CA THR A 96 -14.04 -2.42 -9.49
C THR A 96 -12.81 -2.24 -8.59
N ALA A 97 -11.91 -1.30 -8.90
CA ALA A 97 -10.73 -1.05 -8.09
C ALA A 97 -11.07 -0.26 -6.82
N TYR A 98 -10.22 -0.47 -5.81
CA TYR A 98 -10.24 0.28 -4.57
C TYR A 98 -8.95 1.05 -4.40
N MET A 99 -9.02 2.24 -3.81
CA MET A 99 -7.86 3.12 -3.63
C MET A 99 -7.85 3.70 -2.22
N ALA A 100 -6.65 3.81 -1.65
CA ALA A 100 -6.39 4.55 -0.42
C ALA A 100 -5.44 5.72 -0.72
N ASP A 101 -5.80 6.91 -0.23
CA ASP A 101 -4.93 8.08 -0.19
C ASP A 101 -4.11 8.07 1.09
N LEU A 102 -2.78 8.03 0.94
CA LEU A 102 -1.82 7.89 2.01
C LEU A 102 -0.94 9.14 2.17
N ARG A 103 -1.19 10.21 1.41
CA ARG A 103 -0.36 11.44 1.44
C ARG A 103 -0.23 11.98 2.86
N ASN A 104 -1.31 11.94 3.63
CA ASN A 104 -1.39 12.48 4.99
C ASN A 104 -1.29 11.43 6.11
N PHE A 105 -0.87 10.19 5.80
CA PHE A 105 -0.79 9.11 6.78
C PHE A 105 0.66 8.85 7.23
N CYS A 106 0.83 8.65 8.54
CA CYS A 106 2.08 8.24 9.16
C CYS A 106 2.14 6.71 9.30
N TYR A 107 3.33 6.15 9.42
CA TYR A 107 3.52 4.71 9.63
C TYR A 107 3.47 4.33 11.14
N PRO A 108 3.06 3.10 11.48
CA PRO A 108 2.35 2.16 10.64
C PRO A 108 0.89 2.60 10.39
N THR A 109 0.39 2.37 9.18
CA THR A 109 -1.03 2.59 8.81
C THR A 109 -1.60 1.38 8.09
N GLN A 110 -2.71 0.85 8.59
CA GLN A 110 -3.50 -0.19 7.96
C GLN A 110 -4.32 0.34 6.78
N VAL A 111 -4.38 -0.45 5.72
CA VAL A 111 -5.20 -0.23 4.52
C VAL A 111 -6.12 -1.45 4.34
N PRO A 112 -7.35 -1.38 4.87
CA PRO A 112 -8.23 -2.53 5.07
C PRO A 112 -9.05 -2.91 3.82
N PHE A 113 -8.41 -3.26 2.70
CA PHE A 113 -9.17 -3.55 1.47
C PHE A 113 -10.11 -4.77 1.58
N GLN A 114 -9.85 -5.66 2.53
CA GLN A 114 -10.71 -6.78 2.97
C GLN A 114 -12.16 -6.39 3.31
N SER A 115 -12.42 -5.11 3.61
CA SER A 115 -13.73 -4.64 4.07
C SER A 115 -14.75 -4.43 2.94
N ARG A 116 -14.36 -4.63 1.69
CA ARG A 116 -15.19 -4.46 0.50
C ARG A 116 -15.00 -5.65 -0.43
N ASP A 117 -15.87 -5.83 -1.42
CA ASP A 117 -16.11 -7.03 -2.27
C ASP A 117 -14.89 -7.66 -3.00
N LEU A 118 -13.66 -7.25 -2.68
CA LEU A 118 -12.44 -7.99 -2.95
C LEU A 118 -12.53 -9.36 -2.29
N ARG A 119 -12.79 -10.39 -3.11
CA ARG A 119 -12.46 -11.76 -2.74
C ARG A 119 -10.98 -11.82 -2.36
N SER A 120 -10.60 -12.82 -1.57
CA SER A 120 -9.29 -13.03 -0.94
C SER A 120 -8.07 -12.67 -1.81
N ASP A 121 -8.18 -12.71 -3.13
CA ASP A 121 -7.07 -12.40 -4.04
C ASP A 121 -7.20 -10.99 -4.65
N ALA A 122 -6.29 -10.09 -4.26
CA ALA A 122 -6.12 -8.77 -4.85
C ALA A 122 -4.72 -8.58 -5.43
N THR A 123 -4.65 -7.92 -6.59
CA THR A 123 -3.39 -7.39 -7.11
C THR A 123 -3.21 -5.95 -6.66
N TYR A 124 -2.06 -5.63 -6.08
CA TYR A 124 -1.77 -4.28 -5.61
C TYR A 124 -0.97 -3.47 -6.61
N ARG A 125 -1.31 -2.19 -6.74
CA ARG A 125 -0.56 -1.21 -7.52
C ARG A 125 -0.28 0.04 -6.70
N ARG A 126 0.95 0.51 -6.75
CA ARG A 126 1.37 1.79 -6.15
C ARG A 126 1.30 2.87 -7.22
N LEU A 127 0.71 4.01 -6.89
CA LEU A 127 0.76 5.20 -7.73
C LEU A 127 1.53 6.30 -7.00
N ARG A 128 2.18 7.19 -7.76
CA ARG A 128 2.95 8.34 -7.24
C ARG A 128 3.84 7.94 -6.06
N SER A 129 4.72 6.97 -6.27
CA SER A 129 5.67 6.49 -5.24
C SER A 129 5.04 5.94 -3.95
N GLY A 130 3.77 5.52 -3.99
CA GLY A 130 3.06 4.96 -2.84
C GLY A 130 2.28 6.00 -2.02
N GLU A 131 2.11 7.21 -2.54
CA GLU A 131 1.13 8.16 -2.00
C GLU A 131 -0.30 7.66 -2.16
N PHE A 132 -0.54 6.84 -3.19
CA PHE A 132 -1.78 6.10 -3.35
C PHE A 132 -1.48 4.61 -3.46
N LEU A 133 -2.26 3.82 -2.72
CA LEU A 133 -2.26 2.36 -2.85
C LEU A 133 -3.58 1.91 -3.45
N VAL A 134 -3.50 1.09 -4.49
CA VAL A 134 -4.65 0.57 -5.21
C VAL A 134 -4.70 -0.94 -5.05
N ALA A 135 -5.89 -1.47 -4.78
CA ALA A 135 -6.20 -2.88 -4.85
C ALA A 135 -7.12 -3.14 -6.06
N LEU A 136 -6.69 -4.07 -6.92
CA LEU A 136 -7.42 -4.53 -8.09
C LEU A 136 -7.94 -5.94 -7.80
N PRO A 137 -9.27 -6.17 -7.88
CA PRO A 137 -9.80 -7.52 -7.77
C PRO A 137 -9.21 -8.43 -8.85
N THR A 138 -8.82 -9.63 -8.46
CA THR A 138 -8.41 -10.66 -9.41
C THR A 138 -9.67 -11.23 -10.08
N PRO A 139 -9.71 -11.39 -11.42
CA PRO A 139 -10.88 -11.90 -12.14
C PRO A 139 -11.27 -13.33 -11.75
#